data_AF-A0AA85JUD3-F1
#
_entry.id   AF-A0AA85JUD3-F1
#
_cell.length_a   1.000
_cell.length_b   1.000
_cell.length_c   1.000
_cell.angle_alpha   90.00
_cell.angle_beta   90.00
_cell.angle_gamma   90.00
#
_symmetry.space_group_name_H-M   'P 1'
#
loop_
_entity.id
_entity.type
_entity.pdbx_description
1 polymer ?
#
loop_
_entity_poly.entity_id
_entity_poly.type
_entity_poly.pdbx_seq_one_letter_code
_entity_poly.pdbx_strand_id
1 'polypeptide(L)'
;MWSLFEEALLSAHRQTECVMKPELYAKFVEYAFSVQPKISEQYFHSKVIEVIRGMCKNLRECYTLERTFAGFILDDMNWCNTSLTGDMHYGTICGCNSKSRVIGAFWDAASEAYAKSASGHVYVILNGSVERPFDENRTFSRVELPLLKYPQVHNITVKLVHSLTNTEYYHTCKSFNILELARKVMSQNIGFECIEDPADIKHYLCIKGHDRNACQFSSSPRSIYIFNSLLLTLLLSVCILQYFL
;
A
#
# COMPACT_ATOMS: atom_id res chain seq x y z
N MET A 1 6.97 25.86 0.82
CA MET A 1 6.23 24.63 0.45
C MET A 1 5.22 24.90 -0.65
N TRP A 2 4.10 25.59 -0.38
CA TRP A 2 3.09 25.92 -1.40
C TRP A 2 3.70 26.62 -2.63
N SER A 3 4.60 27.57 -2.43
CA SER A 3 5.32 28.26 -3.51
C SER A 3 6.10 27.32 -4.44
N LEU A 4 6.68 26.23 -3.92
CA LEU A 4 7.41 25.24 -4.74
C LEU A 4 6.44 24.40 -5.58
N PHE A 5 5.29 24.04 -5.00
CA PHE A 5 4.22 23.35 -5.72
C PHE A 5 3.63 24.23 -6.82
N GLU A 6 3.34 25.49 -6.50
CA GLU A 6 2.82 26.48 -7.45
C GLU A 6 3.85 26.78 -8.57
N GLU A 7 5.14 26.94 -8.24
CA GLU A 7 6.21 27.09 -9.24
C GLU A 7 6.23 25.91 -10.22
N ALA A 8 6.11 24.67 -9.73
CA ALA A 8 6.05 23.48 -10.58
C ALA A 8 4.87 23.54 -11.57
N LEU A 9 3.69 23.96 -11.09
CA LEU A 9 2.48 24.11 -11.92
C LEU A 9 2.58 25.24 -12.95
N LEU A 10 3.21 26.35 -12.58
CA LEU A 10 3.39 27.50 -13.45
C LEU A 10 4.51 27.25 -14.48
N SER A 11 5.58 26.53 -14.13
CA SER A 11 6.72 26.26 -15.02
C SER A 11 6.39 25.51 -16.32
N ALA A 12 5.20 24.91 -16.43
CA ALA A 12 4.70 24.16 -17.59
C ALA A 12 4.39 25.00 -18.85
N HIS A 13 4.83 26.27 -18.92
CA HIS A 13 4.46 27.27 -19.93
C HIS A 13 4.84 26.96 -21.40
N ARG A 14 5.48 25.83 -21.75
CA ARG A 14 5.76 25.48 -23.16
C ARG A 14 4.68 24.55 -23.74
N GLN A 15 3.61 25.20 -24.19
CA GLN A 15 2.33 24.66 -24.64
C GLN A 15 2.31 23.89 -25.98
N THR A 16 3.13 22.86 -26.17
CA THR A 16 2.93 21.94 -27.31
C THR A 16 2.98 20.46 -26.96
N GLU A 17 3.66 20.10 -25.89
CA GLU A 17 3.74 18.71 -25.45
C GLU A 17 3.00 18.60 -24.12
N CYS A 18 1.79 18.04 -24.14
CA CYS A 18 1.03 17.66 -22.94
C CYS A 18 1.74 16.51 -22.17
N VAL A 19 3.07 16.59 -22.00
CA VAL A 19 4.00 15.65 -21.36
C VAL A 19 4.60 16.36 -20.16
N MET A 20 4.04 16.11 -18.98
CA MET A 20 4.62 16.58 -17.72
C MET A 20 5.61 15.53 -17.22
N LYS A 21 6.81 16.01 -16.92
CA LYS A 21 7.93 15.22 -16.42
C LYS A 21 7.93 15.23 -14.89
N PRO A 22 8.13 14.09 -14.20
CA PRO A 22 8.17 14.05 -12.73
C PRO A 22 9.14 15.07 -12.11
N GLU A 23 10.23 15.36 -12.80
CA GLU A 23 11.29 16.30 -12.41
C GLU A 23 10.78 17.73 -12.16
N LEU A 24 9.64 18.11 -12.74
CA LEU A 24 9.01 19.41 -12.47
C LEU A 24 8.58 19.56 -11.01
N TYR A 25 8.21 18.46 -10.35
CA TYR A 25 7.85 18.46 -8.94
C TYR A 25 9.02 18.15 -8.00
N ALA A 26 10.24 17.92 -8.53
CA ALA A 26 11.38 17.47 -7.73
C ALA A 26 11.67 18.38 -6.54
N LYS A 27 11.75 19.70 -6.74
CA LYS A 27 12.00 20.66 -5.64
C LYS A 27 10.94 20.58 -4.53
N PHE A 28 9.66 20.50 -4.91
CA PHE A 28 8.55 20.40 -3.97
C PHE A 28 8.63 19.09 -3.18
N VAL A 29 8.81 17.97 -3.89
CA VAL A 29 8.90 16.63 -3.30
C VAL A 29 10.12 16.51 -2.39
N GLU A 30 11.31 16.92 -2.85
CA GLU A 30 12.54 16.90 -2.05
C GLU A 30 12.38 17.69 -0.75
N TYR A 31 11.80 18.89 -0.82
CA TYR A 31 11.54 19.69 0.37
C TYR A 31 10.49 19.03 1.29
N ALA A 32 9.44 18.42 0.73
CA ALA A 32 8.44 17.70 1.53
C ALA A 32 9.01 16.47 2.24
N PHE A 33 9.93 15.74 1.60
CA PHE A 33 10.59 14.59 2.20
C PHE A 33 11.73 14.98 3.16
N SER A 34 12.36 16.15 2.99
CA SER A 34 13.43 16.59 3.90
C SER A 34 12.92 16.96 5.30
N VAL A 35 11.64 17.36 5.40
CA VAL A 35 10.97 17.65 6.68
C VAL A 35 10.18 16.45 7.24
N GLN A 36 10.17 15.33 6.52
CA GLN A 36 9.47 14.12 6.92
C GLN A 36 10.25 13.41 8.06
N PRO A 37 9.60 12.97 9.15
CA PRO A 37 10.26 12.12 10.13
C PRO A 37 10.76 10.83 9.48
N LYS A 38 11.82 10.22 10.05
CA LYS A 38 12.24 8.89 9.62
C LYS A 38 11.10 7.90 9.84
N ILE A 39 10.83 7.12 8.81
CA ILE A 39 9.79 6.11 8.79
C ILE A 39 10.45 4.74 8.59
N SER A 40 9.92 3.75 9.29
CA SER A 40 10.24 2.33 9.11
C SER A 40 8.97 1.61 8.68
N GLU A 41 9.12 0.38 8.18
CA GLU A 41 7.97 -0.47 7.82
C GLU A 41 7.05 0.19 6.78
N GLN A 42 7.64 0.73 5.72
CA GLN A 42 6.89 1.36 4.64
C GLN A 42 6.06 0.35 3.85
N TYR A 43 4.85 0.78 3.49
CA TYR A 43 3.90 0.04 2.68
C TYR A 43 3.82 0.68 1.29
N PHE A 44 3.97 -0.16 0.27
CA PHE A 44 3.64 0.12 -1.12
C PHE A 44 2.37 -0.64 -1.49
N HIS A 45 1.71 -0.24 -2.57
CA HIS A 45 0.47 -0.89 -2.97
C HIS A 45 0.18 -0.81 -4.45
N SER A 46 -0.62 -1.76 -4.94
CA SER A 46 -1.13 -1.74 -6.31
C SER A 46 -2.53 -2.33 -6.36
N LYS A 47 -3.48 -1.55 -6.91
CA LYS A 47 -4.88 -1.96 -7.15
C LYS A 47 -5.67 -2.39 -5.89
N VAL A 48 -5.34 -1.84 -4.72
CA VAL A 48 -5.98 -2.16 -3.42
C VAL A 48 -6.48 -0.92 -2.66
N ILE A 49 -6.95 0.10 -3.38
CA ILE A 49 -7.25 1.43 -2.82
C ILE A 49 -8.23 1.43 -1.63
N GLU A 50 -9.17 0.47 -1.58
CA GLU A 50 -10.12 0.34 -0.47
C GLU A 50 -9.45 -0.03 0.86
N VAL A 51 -8.45 -0.91 0.81
CA VAL A 51 -7.61 -1.28 1.97
C VAL A 51 -6.77 -0.09 2.39
N ILE A 52 -6.17 0.61 1.42
CA ILE A 52 -5.31 1.77 1.71
C ILE A 52 -6.10 2.90 2.36
N ARG A 53 -7.21 3.33 1.77
CA ARG A 53 -8.03 4.41 2.33
C ARG A 53 -8.59 4.07 3.70
N GLY A 54 -9.08 2.86 3.90
CA GLY A 54 -9.70 2.50 5.18
C GLY A 54 -8.70 2.06 6.26
N MET A 55 -7.92 1.02 6.00
CA MET A 55 -7.01 0.46 7.00
C MET A 55 -5.76 1.33 7.17
N CYS A 56 -5.07 1.67 6.08
CA CYS A 56 -3.81 2.40 6.20
C CYS A 56 -4.02 3.87 6.58
N LYS A 57 -4.94 4.58 5.91
CA LYS A 57 -5.16 6.02 6.14
C LYS A 57 -6.07 6.29 7.34
N ASN A 58 -7.26 5.69 7.40
CA ASN A 58 -8.22 5.99 8.48
C ASN A 58 -7.84 5.34 9.81
N LEU A 59 -7.42 4.06 9.80
CA LEU A 59 -7.03 3.34 11.03
C LEU A 59 -5.54 3.49 11.37
N ARG A 60 -4.73 4.03 10.45
CA ARG A 60 -3.29 4.28 10.65
C ARG A 60 -2.43 3.02 10.85
N GLU A 61 -2.92 1.87 10.39
CA GLU A 61 -2.28 0.54 10.56
C GLU A 61 -1.10 0.29 9.61
N CYS A 62 -0.96 1.09 8.55
CA CYS A 62 0.14 0.96 7.60
C CYS A 62 0.67 2.33 7.20
N TYR A 63 1.97 2.46 7.03
CA TYR A 63 2.60 3.70 6.59
C TYR A 63 2.76 3.69 5.07
N THR A 64 1.86 4.35 4.33
CA THR A 64 1.90 4.45 2.86
C THR A 64 2.34 5.84 2.39
N LEU A 65 2.55 6.02 1.08
CA LEU A 65 2.88 7.33 0.50
C LEU A 65 1.86 8.41 0.88
N GLU A 66 0.58 8.07 0.91
CA GLU A 66 -0.53 8.96 1.27
C GLU A 66 -0.50 9.42 2.73
N ARG A 67 0.36 8.82 3.57
CA ARG A 67 0.61 9.25 4.96
C ARG A 67 1.83 10.15 5.12
N THR A 68 2.65 10.30 4.08
CA THR A 68 3.69 11.33 4.05
C THR A 68 3.04 12.72 3.96
N PHE A 69 3.78 13.78 4.28
CA PHE A 69 3.24 15.14 4.19
C PHE A 69 2.74 15.46 2.76
N ALA A 70 3.56 15.21 1.74
CA ALA A 70 3.20 15.48 0.34
C ALA A 70 2.01 14.63 -0.12
N GLY A 71 2.02 13.34 0.22
CA GLY A 71 0.91 12.45 -0.10
C GLY A 71 -0.38 12.89 0.58
N PHE A 72 -0.34 13.19 1.87
CA PHE A 72 -1.53 13.54 2.65
C PHE A 72 -2.25 14.80 2.13
N ILE A 73 -1.51 15.86 1.79
CA ILE A 73 -2.13 17.12 1.36
C ILE A 73 -2.60 17.12 -0.10
N LEU A 74 -2.13 16.18 -0.93
CA LEU A 74 -2.47 16.07 -2.36
C LEU A 74 -3.27 14.80 -2.69
N ASP A 75 -3.47 13.90 -1.74
CA ASP A 75 -4.31 12.71 -1.91
C ASP A 75 -5.76 13.10 -2.22
N ASP A 76 -6.37 12.40 -3.18
CA ASP A 76 -7.70 12.68 -3.74
C ASP A 76 -7.92 14.10 -4.31
N MET A 77 -6.87 14.93 -4.38
CA MET A 77 -6.92 16.27 -4.96
C MET A 77 -6.73 16.24 -6.48
N ASN A 78 -7.31 17.22 -7.17
CA ASN A 78 -7.15 17.41 -8.61
C ASN A 78 -6.67 18.83 -8.88
N TRP A 79 -5.64 18.99 -9.71
CA TRP A 79 -5.09 20.30 -10.02
C TRP A 79 -4.56 20.37 -11.46
N CYS A 80 -4.73 21.54 -12.08
CA CYS A 80 -4.10 21.93 -13.35
C CYS A 80 -4.11 23.47 -13.48
N ASN A 81 -3.25 24.01 -14.34
CA ASN A 81 -3.05 25.46 -14.50
C ASN A 81 -4.07 26.09 -15.46
N THR A 82 -4.54 27.30 -15.11
CA THR A 82 -5.56 28.13 -15.78
C THR A 82 -5.02 29.18 -16.74
N SER A 83 -3.93 28.93 -17.47
CA SER A 83 -3.55 29.82 -18.60
C SER A 83 -4.57 29.88 -19.77
N LEU A 84 -5.84 29.48 -19.52
CA LEU A 84 -7.03 29.63 -20.35
C LEU A 84 -8.21 30.38 -19.69
N THR A 85 -8.07 31.04 -18.53
CA THR A 85 -9.01 32.11 -18.14
C THR A 85 -8.27 33.24 -17.42
N GLY A 86 -8.29 34.43 -18.02
CA GLY A 86 -7.90 35.66 -17.35
C GLY A 86 -8.63 35.80 -16.00
N ASP A 87 -7.91 36.38 -15.04
CA ASP A 87 -8.36 36.84 -13.73
C ASP A 87 -8.84 35.75 -12.73
N MET A 88 -7.88 35.35 -11.88
CA MET A 88 -8.04 35.02 -10.45
C MET A 88 -9.11 34.00 -10.02
N HIS A 89 -9.36 32.95 -10.80
CA HIS A 89 -10.08 31.78 -10.31
C HIS A 89 -9.28 30.50 -10.57
N TYR A 90 -8.92 29.77 -9.51
CA TYR A 90 -8.44 28.38 -9.57
C TYR A 90 -9.59 27.49 -10.08
N GLY A 91 -9.84 27.51 -11.39
CA GLY A 91 -10.83 26.69 -12.06
C GLY A 91 -10.24 25.37 -12.57
N THR A 92 -10.95 24.26 -12.40
CA THR A 92 -10.53 22.93 -12.87
C THR A 92 -10.90 22.73 -14.34
N ILE A 93 -10.26 23.43 -15.29
CA ILE A 93 -10.43 23.14 -16.73
C ILE A 93 -9.07 22.97 -17.39
N CYS A 94 -8.78 21.72 -17.75
CA CYS A 94 -7.50 21.33 -18.34
C CYS A 94 -7.68 21.16 -19.85
N GLY A 95 -6.88 21.87 -20.65
CA GLY A 95 -6.68 21.54 -22.06
C GLY A 95 -5.84 20.26 -22.19
N CYS A 96 -6.17 19.42 -23.18
CA CYS A 96 -5.75 18.03 -23.37
C CYS A 96 -6.40 17.02 -22.40
N ASN A 97 -6.43 15.74 -22.80
CA ASN A 97 -6.66 14.56 -21.92
C ASN A 97 -5.51 14.37 -20.88
N SER A 98 -4.95 15.48 -20.35
CA SER A 98 -3.68 15.68 -19.65
C SER A 98 -3.80 15.71 -18.12
N LYS A 99 -5.02 15.74 -17.56
CA LYS A 99 -5.27 15.67 -16.11
C LYS A 99 -4.50 14.53 -15.45
N SER A 100 -4.56 13.35 -16.05
CA SER A 100 -3.86 12.16 -15.58
C SER A 100 -2.33 12.28 -15.66
N ARG A 101 -1.79 13.09 -16.57
CA ARG A 101 -0.34 13.20 -16.79
C ARG A 101 0.30 14.22 -15.85
N VAL A 102 -0.37 15.34 -15.55
CA VAL A 102 0.11 16.32 -14.54
C VAL A 102 0.09 15.68 -13.15
N ILE A 103 -1.05 15.07 -12.80
CA ILE A 103 -1.24 14.39 -11.51
C ILE A 103 -0.32 13.16 -11.46
N GLY A 104 -0.23 12.39 -12.54
CA GLY A 104 0.67 11.24 -12.65
C GLY A 104 2.15 11.60 -12.50
N ALA A 105 2.60 12.73 -13.07
CA ALA A 105 3.98 13.20 -12.90
C ALA A 105 4.30 13.54 -11.45
N PHE A 106 3.37 14.17 -10.73
CA PHE A 106 3.51 14.40 -9.29
C PHE A 106 3.61 13.07 -8.54
N TRP A 107 2.68 12.14 -8.77
CA TRP A 107 2.68 10.85 -8.06
C TRP A 107 3.91 10.02 -8.39
N ASP A 108 4.41 10.05 -9.63
CA ASP A 108 5.68 9.39 -9.98
C ASP A 108 6.86 10.01 -9.21
N ALA A 109 6.95 11.35 -9.12
CA ALA A 109 8.00 12.02 -8.35
C ALA A 109 7.92 11.70 -6.85
N ALA A 110 6.71 11.73 -6.28
CA ALA A 110 6.48 11.40 -4.88
C ALA A 110 6.78 9.92 -4.58
N SER A 111 6.41 9.02 -5.49
CA SER A 111 6.68 7.58 -5.38
C SER A 111 8.19 7.30 -5.46
N GLU A 112 8.92 8.02 -6.32
CA GLU A 112 10.37 7.94 -6.41
C GLU A 112 11.05 8.37 -5.10
N ALA A 113 10.64 9.51 -4.53
CA ALA A 113 11.19 9.97 -3.25
C ALA A 113 10.84 9.03 -2.10
N TYR A 114 9.61 8.50 -2.09
CA TYR A 114 9.16 7.53 -1.11
C TYR A 114 9.97 6.23 -1.16
N ALA A 115 10.17 5.68 -2.36
CA ALA A 115 10.98 4.48 -2.55
C ALA A 115 12.47 4.71 -2.21
N LYS A 116 13.05 5.87 -2.54
CA LYS A 116 14.43 6.22 -2.15
C LYS A 116 14.60 6.35 -0.63
N SER A 117 13.56 6.81 0.07
CA SER A 117 13.58 6.89 1.54
C SER A 117 13.39 5.53 2.23
N ALA A 118 12.98 4.50 1.48
CA ALA A 118 12.68 3.17 2.00
C ALA A 118 13.88 2.52 2.68
N SER A 119 13.67 1.93 3.86
CA SER A 119 14.72 1.20 4.55
C SER A 119 14.18 0.06 5.42
N GLY A 120 15.04 -0.92 5.67
CA GLY A 120 14.73 -2.08 6.50
C GLY A 120 13.82 -3.08 5.78
N HIS A 121 12.77 -3.49 6.50
CA HIS A 121 11.69 -4.34 6.01
C HIS A 121 10.59 -3.46 5.42
N VAL A 122 10.17 -3.73 4.19
CA VAL A 122 9.03 -3.05 3.56
C VAL A 122 7.94 -4.04 3.14
N TYR A 123 6.72 -3.53 3.01
CA TYR A 123 5.54 -4.33 2.69
C TYR A 123 4.94 -3.88 1.36
N VAL A 124 4.36 -4.80 0.61
CA VAL A 124 3.66 -4.50 -0.65
C VAL A 124 2.29 -5.14 -0.62
N ILE A 125 1.22 -4.34 -0.64
CA ILE A 125 -0.14 -4.87 -0.68
C ILE A 125 -0.59 -4.97 -2.14
N LEU A 126 -0.89 -6.18 -2.61
CA LEU A 126 -1.34 -6.46 -3.97
C LEU A 126 -2.74 -7.06 -3.97
N ASN A 127 -3.49 -6.81 -5.04
CA ASN A 127 -4.81 -7.40 -5.24
C ASN A 127 -4.67 -8.75 -5.95
N GLY A 128 -5.05 -9.85 -5.28
CA GLY A 128 -5.07 -11.20 -5.83
C GLY A 128 -6.31 -11.51 -6.68
N SER A 129 -7.33 -10.65 -6.64
CA SER A 129 -8.61 -10.79 -7.35
C SER A 129 -8.71 -9.92 -8.60
N VAL A 130 -7.59 -9.71 -9.29
CA VAL A 130 -7.52 -9.02 -10.60
C VAL A 130 -6.66 -9.81 -11.57
N GLU A 131 -6.85 -9.60 -12.87
CA GLU A 131 -6.12 -10.30 -13.96
C GLU A 131 -4.59 -10.33 -13.79
N ARG A 132 -4.03 -9.24 -13.25
CA ARG A 132 -2.59 -9.11 -13.02
C ARG A 132 -2.29 -8.36 -11.72
N PRO A 133 -2.02 -9.07 -10.62
CA PRO A 133 -1.64 -8.48 -9.33
C PRO A 133 -0.37 -7.62 -9.39
N PHE A 134 0.70 -8.17 -9.98
CA PHE A 134 1.97 -7.49 -10.27
C PHE A 134 2.02 -7.08 -11.74
N ASP A 135 1.86 -5.79 -12.01
CA ASP A 135 1.74 -5.25 -13.36
C ASP A 135 2.88 -4.27 -13.62
N GLU A 136 3.76 -4.61 -14.57
CA GLU A 136 4.97 -3.84 -14.89
C GLU A 136 4.70 -2.39 -15.25
N ASN A 137 3.50 -2.08 -15.73
CA ASN A 137 3.11 -0.73 -16.12
C ASN A 137 2.64 0.14 -14.94
N ARG A 138 2.42 -0.45 -13.76
CA ARG A 138 1.95 0.28 -12.56
C ARG A 138 3.11 0.94 -11.83
N THR A 139 2.80 2.03 -11.13
CA THR A 139 3.79 2.86 -10.40
C THR A 139 4.69 2.04 -9.49
N PHE A 140 4.13 1.07 -8.75
CA PHE A 140 4.95 0.16 -7.94
C PHE A 140 6.04 -0.54 -8.74
N SER A 141 5.71 -1.16 -9.88
CA SER A 141 6.73 -1.86 -10.65
C SER A 141 7.63 -0.93 -11.46
N ARG A 142 7.06 0.14 -12.02
CA ARG A 142 7.75 1.03 -12.97
C ARG A 142 8.66 2.04 -12.28
N VAL A 143 8.27 2.54 -11.11
CA VAL A 143 8.92 3.66 -10.41
C VAL A 143 9.51 3.19 -9.09
N GLU A 144 8.75 2.50 -8.25
CA GLU A 144 9.13 2.25 -6.85
C GLU A 144 10.10 1.08 -6.72
N LEU A 145 9.74 -0.09 -7.24
CA LEU A 145 10.51 -1.34 -7.13
C LEU A 145 11.97 -1.21 -7.61
N PRO A 146 12.30 -0.53 -8.74
CA PRO A 146 13.68 -0.35 -9.17
C PRO A 146 14.56 0.47 -8.20
N LEU A 147 13.94 1.22 -7.29
CA LEU A 147 14.62 2.10 -6.33
C LEU A 147 14.80 1.43 -4.96
N LEU A 148 14.09 0.33 -4.68
CA LEU A 148 14.31 -0.49 -3.50
C LEU A 148 15.60 -1.29 -3.69
N LYS A 149 16.63 -1.01 -2.88
CA LYS A 149 17.97 -1.59 -3.08
C LYS A 149 18.60 -2.05 -1.77
N TYR A 150 19.24 -3.22 -1.82
CA TYR A 150 20.17 -3.66 -0.78
C TYR A 150 21.39 -2.72 -0.71
N PRO A 151 21.96 -2.43 0.48
CA PRO A 151 21.57 -2.92 1.82
C PRO A 151 20.49 -2.09 2.51
N GLN A 152 20.01 -1.01 1.90
CA GLN A 152 19.06 -0.10 2.54
C GLN A 152 17.73 -0.81 2.82
N VAL A 153 17.22 -1.57 1.85
CA VAL A 153 16.08 -2.47 1.98
C VAL A 153 16.59 -3.92 1.98
N HIS A 154 16.29 -4.68 3.03
CA HIS A 154 16.77 -6.06 3.18
C HIS A 154 15.68 -7.11 2.95
N ASN A 155 14.40 -6.76 3.13
CA ASN A 155 13.30 -7.70 2.95
C ASN A 155 12.04 -6.99 2.42
N ILE A 156 11.35 -7.67 1.51
CA ILE A 156 10.04 -7.29 1.00
C ILE A 156 9.05 -8.41 1.33
N THR A 157 7.98 -8.09 2.05
CA THR A 157 6.83 -9.00 2.25
C THR A 157 5.64 -8.52 1.42
N VAL A 158 5.23 -9.35 0.45
CA VAL A 158 3.99 -9.16 -0.29
C VAL A 158 2.81 -9.64 0.55
N LYS A 159 1.84 -8.77 0.78
CA LYS A 159 0.53 -9.09 1.33
C LYS A 159 -0.45 -9.18 0.17
N LEU A 160 -0.75 -10.39 -0.28
CA LEU A 160 -1.65 -10.65 -1.41
C LEU A 160 -3.08 -10.80 -0.89
N VAL A 161 -3.95 -9.88 -1.28
CA VAL A 161 -5.29 -9.72 -0.70
C VAL A 161 -6.35 -10.08 -1.73
N HIS A 162 -7.27 -10.96 -1.35
CA HIS A 162 -8.42 -11.34 -2.16
C HIS A 162 -9.66 -10.52 -1.81
N SER A 163 -10.45 -10.25 -2.84
CA SER A 163 -11.80 -9.72 -2.67
C SER A 163 -12.67 -10.77 -1.97
N LEU A 164 -13.52 -10.32 -1.05
CA LEU A 164 -14.49 -11.19 -0.39
C LEU A 164 -15.66 -11.57 -1.31
N THR A 165 -15.87 -10.83 -2.40
CA THR A 165 -17.04 -10.99 -3.28
C THR A 165 -16.68 -11.25 -4.73
N ASN A 166 -15.53 -10.76 -5.21
CA ASN A 166 -15.07 -10.99 -6.57
C ASN A 166 -14.17 -12.22 -6.64
N THR A 167 -14.65 -13.24 -7.35
CA THR A 167 -13.93 -14.51 -7.57
C THR A 167 -13.54 -14.73 -9.03
N GLU A 168 -13.65 -13.72 -9.90
CA GLU A 168 -13.32 -13.83 -11.32
C GLU A 168 -11.83 -14.18 -11.53
N TYR A 169 -10.96 -13.56 -10.74
CA TYR A 169 -9.54 -13.88 -10.68
C TYR A 169 -9.17 -14.32 -9.27
N TYR A 170 -8.24 -15.27 -9.18
CA TYR A 170 -7.71 -15.75 -7.91
C TYR A 170 -6.24 -16.14 -8.07
N HIS A 171 -5.35 -15.25 -7.63
CA HIS A 171 -3.91 -15.46 -7.67
C HIS A 171 -3.36 -15.82 -6.29
N THR A 172 -2.55 -16.86 -6.22
CA THR A 172 -1.85 -17.26 -5.01
C THR A 172 -0.44 -16.69 -5.00
N CYS A 173 0.26 -16.79 -3.87
CA CYS A 173 1.69 -16.48 -3.79
C CYS A 173 2.55 -17.34 -4.74
N LYS A 174 2.00 -18.45 -5.24
CA LYS A 174 2.62 -19.36 -6.21
C LYS A 174 2.23 -19.05 -7.66
N SER A 175 1.32 -18.11 -7.90
CA SER A 175 0.95 -17.71 -9.26
C SER A 175 2.16 -17.10 -9.99
N PHE A 176 2.28 -17.40 -11.29
CA PHE A 176 3.41 -16.99 -12.12
C PHE A 176 3.73 -15.49 -11.98
N ASN A 177 2.70 -14.64 -11.99
CA ASN A 177 2.85 -13.20 -11.90
C ASN A 177 3.45 -12.71 -10.56
N ILE A 178 3.20 -13.41 -9.45
CA ILE A 178 3.84 -13.13 -8.15
C ILE A 178 5.26 -13.69 -8.10
N LEU A 179 5.49 -14.86 -8.69
CA LEU A 179 6.83 -15.45 -8.80
C LEU A 179 7.77 -14.62 -9.69
N GLU A 180 7.22 -13.88 -10.66
CA GLU A 180 7.98 -12.92 -11.47
C GLU A 180 8.48 -11.75 -10.62
N LEU A 181 7.60 -11.16 -9.80
CA LEU A 181 7.99 -10.16 -8.80
C LEU A 181 9.07 -10.71 -7.85
N ALA A 182 8.86 -11.93 -7.33
CA ALA A 182 9.81 -12.59 -6.45
C ALA A 182 11.21 -12.69 -7.08
N ARG A 183 11.29 -13.10 -8.35
CA ARG A 183 12.58 -13.16 -9.08
C ARG A 183 13.22 -11.80 -9.23
N LYS A 184 12.46 -10.75 -9.55
CA LYS A 184 12.99 -9.37 -9.67
C LYS A 184 13.57 -8.90 -8.34
N VAL A 185 12.84 -9.08 -7.23
CA VAL A 185 13.30 -8.73 -5.87
C VAL A 185 14.55 -9.50 -5.48
N MET A 186 14.53 -10.84 -5.63
CA MET A 186 15.67 -11.67 -5.24
C MET A 186 16.92 -11.39 -6.08
N SER A 187 16.77 -10.99 -7.34
CA SER A 187 17.91 -10.60 -8.20
C SER A 187 18.66 -9.35 -7.70
N GLN A 188 18.04 -8.57 -6.81
CA GLN A 188 18.62 -7.40 -6.16
C GLN A 188 19.22 -7.70 -4.78
N ASN A 189 19.35 -8.98 -4.42
CA ASN A 189 19.78 -9.46 -3.09
C ASN A 189 18.88 -9.02 -1.94
N ILE A 190 17.58 -8.85 -2.22
CA ILE A 190 16.57 -8.50 -1.22
C ILE A 190 15.77 -9.77 -0.89
N GLY A 191 15.50 -10.01 0.39
CA GLY A 191 14.63 -11.10 0.85
C GLY A 191 13.20 -10.92 0.33
N PHE A 192 12.53 -12.03 0.01
CA PHE A 192 11.17 -12.02 -0.49
C PHE A 192 10.28 -12.99 0.29
N GLU A 193 9.15 -12.49 0.77
CA GLU A 193 8.09 -13.27 1.38
C GLU A 193 6.75 -12.92 0.73
N CYS A 194 5.82 -13.86 0.69
CA CYS A 194 4.44 -13.59 0.28
C CYS A 194 3.46 -14.29 1.23
N ILE A 195 2.46 -13.54 1.67
CA ILE A 195 1.39 -13.97 2.58
C ILE A 195 0.05 -13.71 1.89
N GLU A 196 -0.76 -14.76 1.76
CA GLU A 196 -2.14 -14.67 1.26
C GLU A 196 -3.08 -14.31 2.40
N ASP A 197 -3.96 -13.34 2.15
CA ASP A 197 -5.02 -12.89 3.06
C ASP A 197 -4.58 -12.75 4.53
N PRO A 198 -3.55 -11.91 4.79
CA PRO A 198 -3.04 -11.75 6.14
C PRO A 198 -4.15 -11.28 7.08
N ALA A 199 -4.13 -11.81 8.31
CA ALA A 199 -5.27 -11.72 9.22
C ALA A 199 -5.69 -10.28 9.51
N ASP A 200 -4.75 -9.36 9.68
CA ASP A 200 -4.99 -7.92 9.86
C ASP A 200 -5.88 -7.34 8.74
N ILE A 201 -5.51 -7.56 7.47
CA ILE A 201 -6.27 -7.08 6.32
C ILE A 201 -7.59 -7.83 6.18
N LYS A 202 -7.59 -9.16 6.35
CA LYS A 202 -8.80 -9.97 6.22
C LYS A 202 -9.85 -9.58 7.26
N HIS A 203 -9.46 -9.33 8.51
CA HIS A 203 -10.38 -8.82 9.54
C HIS A 203 -10.94 -7.46 9.15
N TYR A 204 -10.11 -6.54 8.66
CA TYR A 204 -10.59 -5.24 8.17
C TYR A 204 -11.64 -5.39 7.05
N LEU A 205 -11.36 -6.24 6.05
CA LEU A 205 -12.30 -6.50 4.97
C LEU A 205 -13.61 -7.11 5.49
N CYS A 206 -13.55 -7.99 6.48
CA CYS A 206 -14.74 -8.60 7.08
C CYS A 206 -15.58 -7.64 7.92
N ILE A 207 -14.98 -6.61 8.52
CA ILE A 207 -15.73 -5.53 9.18
C ILE A 207 -16.50 -4.69 8.14
N LYS A 208 -15.95 -4.56 6.92
CA LYS A 208 -16.55 -3.79 5.83
C LYS A 208 -17.54 -4.58 4.98
N GLY A 209 -17.30 -5.87 4.79
CA GLY A 209 -18.10 -6.76 3.96
C GLY A 209 -19.22 -7.47 4.73
N HIS A 210 -20.15 -8.05 3.98
CA HIS A 210 -21.26 -8.84 4.53
C HIS A 210 -21.18 -10.34 4.22
N ASP A 211 -20.11 -10.81 3.56
CA ASP A 211 -19.93 -12.24 3.27
C ASP A 211 -19.49 -13.01 4.52
N ARG A 212 -20.44 -13.73 5.12
CA ARG A 212 -20.21 -14.51 6.35
C ARG A 212 -19.33 -15.74 6.14
N ASN A 213 -19.22 -16.27 4.92
CA ASN A 213 -18.45 -17.49 4.66
C ASN A 213 -16.95 -17.17 4.51
N ALA A 214 -16.62 -16.10 3.79
CA ALA A 214 -15.24 -15.65 3.64
C ALA A 214 -14.63 -15.14 4.96
N CYS A 215 -15.47 -14.77 5.92
CA CYS A 215 -15.12 -14.21 7.22
C CYS A 215 -15.11 -15.22 8.38
N GLN A 216 -15.06 -16.51 8.08
CA GLN A 216 -14.82 -17.55 9.08
C GLN A 216 -13.33 -17.66 9.37
N PHE A 217 -12.92 -17.14 10.53
CA PHE A 217 -11.57 -17.30 11.05
C PHE A 217 -11.51 -18.59 11.87
N SER A 218 -10.43 -19.37 11.72
CA SER A 218 -10.23 -20.54 12.59
C SER A 218 -10.10 -20.07 14.04
N SER A 219 -10.86 -20.69 14.95
CA SER A 219 -10.74 -20.40 16.37
C SER A 219 -9.32 -20.70 16.83
N SER A 220 -8.64 -19.70 17.42
CA SER A 220 -7.35 -19.89 18.08
C SER A 220 -7.40 -21.10 19.03
N PRO A 221 -6.35 -21.95 19.10
CA PRO A 221 -6.32 -23.13 19.97
C PRO A 221 -6.32 -22.81 21.48
N ARG A 222 -6.61 -21.56 21.90
CA ARG A 222 -6.92 -21.23 23.31
C ARG A 222 -8.02 -22.11 23.91
N SER A 223 -8.92 -22.66 23.09
CA SER A 223 -9.97 -23.57 23.55
C SER A 223 -9.44 -24.95 23.98
N ILE A 224 -8.32 -25.43 23.43
CA ILE A 224 -7.74 -26.74 23.78
C ILE A 224 -7.09 -26.70 25.17
N TYR A 225 -6.45 -25.57 25.52
CA TYR A 225 -5.83 -25.40 26.84
C TYR A 225 -6.86 -25.31 27.98
N ILE A 226 -8.02 -24.71 27.74
CA ILE A 226 -9.10 -24.63 28.74
C ILE A 226 -9.76 -26.00 28.95
N PHE A 227 -9.97 -26.78 27.88
CA PHE A 227 -10.53 -28.13 27.99
C PHE A 227 -9.59 -29.08 28.74
N ASN A 228 -8.29 -29.04 28.44
CA ASN A 228 -7.31 -29.87 29.14
C ASN A 228 -7.17 -29.49 30.62
N SER A 229 -7.24 -28.19 30.95
CA SER A 229 -7.21 -27.72 32.34
C SER A 229 -8.43 -28.18 33.13
N LEU A 230 -9.64 -28.09 32.56
CA LEU A 230 -10.88 -28.55 33.19
C LEU A 230 -10.88 -30.08 33.41
N LEU A 231 -10.40 -30.85 32.44
CA LEU A 231 -10.29 -32.31 32.54
C LEU A 231 -9.32 -32.75 33.64
N LEU A 232 -8.16 -32.07 33.75
CA LEU A 232 -7.18 -32.28 34.82
C LEU A 232 -7.76 -31.95 36.20
N THR A 233 -8.50 -30.85 36.33
CA THR A 233 -9.16 -30.50 37.60
C THR A 233 -10.26 -31.50 37.98
N LEU A 234 -11.01 -32.02 37.01
CA LEU A 234 -12.04 -33.03 37.25
C LEU A 234 -11.40 -34.35 37.72
N LEU A 235 -10.34 -34.80 37.06
CA LEU A 235 -9.62 -36.03 37.42
C LEU A 235 -9.00 -35.93 38.83
N LEU A 236 -8.39 -34.78 39.18
CA LEU A 236 -7.86 -34.56 40.52
C LEU A 236 -8.97 -34.56 41.59
N SER A 237 -10.14 -33.97 41.31
CA SER A 237 -11.27 -33.98 42.25
C SER A 237 -11.84 -35.37 42.49
N VAL A 238 -11.90 -36.22 41.45
CA VAL A 238 -12.35 -37.62 41.58
C VAL A 238 -11.34 -38.46 42.37
N CYS A 239 -10.04 -38.26 42.15
CA CYS A 239 -9.00 -38.92 42.94
C CYS A 239 -9.04 -38.54 44.43
N ILE A 240 -9.31 -37.28 44.76
CA ILE A 240 -9.42 -36.84 46.16
C ILE A 240 -10.66 -37.45 46.81
N LEU A 241 -11.80 -37.48 46.12
CA LEU A 241 -13.04 -38.07 46.64
C LEU A 241 -12.94 -39.59 46.89
N GLN A 242 -12.13 -40.32 46.10
CA GLN A 242 -11.87 -41.75 46.32
C GLN A 242 -10.89 -42.05 47.46
N TYR A 243 -10.12 -41.05 47.92
CA TYR A 243 -9.16 -41.21 49.02
C TYR A 243 -9.80 -40.99 50.41
N PHE A 244 -11.01 -40.42 50.45
CA PHE A 244 -11.75 -40.08 51.68
C PHE A 244 -13.00 -40.96 51.92
N LEU A 245 -13.11 -42.09 51.21
CA LEU A 245 -14.15 -43.11 51.37
C LEU A 245 -13.55 -44.46 51.75
#